data_AF-A0A1Q9JSS2-F1
#
_entry.id   AF-A0A1Q9JSS2-F1
#
_cell.length_a   1.000
_cell.length_b   1.000
_cell.length_c   1.000
_cell.angle_alpha   90.00
_cell.angle_beta   90.00
_cell.angle_gamma   90.00
#
_symmetry.space_group_name_H-M   'P 1'
#
loop_
_entity.id
_entity.type
_entity.pdbx_description
1 polymer ?
#
loop_
_entity_poly.entity_id
_entity_poly.type
_entity_poly.pdbx_seq_one_letter_code
_entity_poly.pdbx_strand_id
1 'polypeptide(L)'
;MKLYFGNMVTTVTTLMILSLIGFIGYSISNRGNINFWGRRSLFVLVYGLVICCFAAARDGLDKTIQYTIDGSCNPGIFSLVSVPNIIGCVGAAIIIIAAIATPIAKSQHMREIWFYVISSGVMLKVAVMEIARIIQLI
;
A
#
# COMPACT_ATOMS: atom_id res chain seq x y z
N MET A 1 -8.36 -19.02 -10.34
CA MET A 1 -9.08 -17.83 -9.84
C MET A 1 -9.31 -17.80 -8.31
N LYS A 2 -9.04 -18.88 -7.55
CA LYS A 2 -9.20 -18.88 -6.08
C LYS A 2 -8.29 -17.87 -5.33
N LEU A 3 -7.15 -17.47 -5.91
CA LEU A 3 -6.19 -16.60 -5.22
C LEU A 3 -6.73 -15.18 -4.96
N TYR A 4 -7.41 -14.61 -5.96
CA TYR A 4 -7.92 -13.24 -5.92
C TYR A 4 -9.43 -13.17 -5.63
N PHE A 5 -10.19 -14.23 -5.95
CA PHE A 5 -11.65 -14.28 -5.77
C PHE A 5 -12.11 -15.39 -4.82
N GLY A 6 -11.21 -15.97 -4.02
CA GLY A 6 -11.53 -17.08 -3.13
C GLY A 6 -12.22 -16.69 -1.82
N ASN A 7 -12.12 -15.42 -1.39
CA ASN A 7 -12.72 -14.91 -0.16
C ASN A 7 -13.20 -13.47 -0.38
N MET A 8 -14.18 -13.00 0.40
CA MET A 8 -14.70 -11.63 0.32
C MET A 8 -13.57 -10.62 0.57
N VAL A 9 -12.74 -10.83 1.60
CA VAL A 9 -11.64 -9.92 1.92
C VAL A 9 -10.58 -9.90 0.81
N THR A 10 -10.23 -11.05 0.23
CA THR A 10 -9.24 -11.08 -0.87
C THR A 10 -9.77 -10.36 -2.11
N THR A 11 -11.03 -10.58 -2.45
CA THR A 11 -11.71 -9.93 -3.58
C THR A 11 -11.75 -8.42 -3.41
N VAL A 12 -12.16 -7.96 -2.22
CA VAL A 12 -12.23 -6.52 -1.90
C VAL A 12 -10.83 -5.90 -1.99
N THR A 13 -9.82 -6.48 -1.35
CA THR A 13 -8.45 -5.94 -1.39
C THR A 13 -7.92 -5.87 -2.84
N THR A 14 -8.19 -6.88 -3.67
CA THR A 14 -7.78 -6.86 -5.09
C THR A 14 -8.48 -5.76 -5.87
N LEU A 15 -9.80 -5.58 -5.71
CA LEU A 15 -10.52 -4.48 -6.35
C LEU A 15 -9.99 -3.11 -5.90
N MET A 16 -9.67 -2.97 -4.60
CA MET A 16 -9.11 -1.73 -4.08
C MET A 16 -7.71 -1.41 -4.64
N ILE A 17 -6.87 -2.43 -4.79
CA ILE A 17 -5.56 -2.30 -5.43
C ILE A 17 -5.71 -1.86 -6.89
N LEU A 18 -6.59 -2.52 -7.65
CA LEU A 18 -6.85 -2.16 -9.05
C LEU A 18 -7.37 -0.73 -9.19
N SER A 19 -8.28 -0.31 -8.31
CA SER A 19 -8.81 1.06 -8.33
C SER A 19 -7.74 2.09 -7.94
N LEU A 20 -6.81 1.77 -7.03
CA LEU A 20 -5.68 2.64 -6.68
C LEU A 20 -4.73 2.80 -7.88
N ILE A 21 -4.37 1.71 -8.54
CA ILE A 21 -3.52 1.73 -9.74
C ILE A 21 -4.19 2.59 -10.83
N GLY A 22 -5.49 2.39 -11.06
CA GLY A 22 -6.27 3.19 -12.00
C GLY A 22 -6.28 4.68 -11.64
N PHE A 23 -6.45 5.02 -10.36
CA PHE A 23 -6.43 6.41 -9.89
C PHE A 23 -5.07 7.09 -10.09
N ILE A 24 -3.98 6.38 -9.79
CA ILE A 24 -2.61 6.88 -9.99
C ILE A 24 -2.33 7.06 -11.49
N GLY A 25 -2.66 6.05 -12.31
CA GLY A 25 -2.49 6.11 -13.76
C GLY A 25 -3.28 7.27 -14.39
N TYR A 26 -4.53 7.47 -13.96
CA TYR A 26 -5.35 8.61 -14.37
C TYR A 26 -4.71 9.96 -13.97
N SER A 27 -4.18 10.04 -12.75
CA SER A 27 -3.52 11.25 -12.27
C SER A 27 -2.25 11.59 -13.08
N ILE A 28 -1.49 10.58 -13.52
CA ILE A 28 -0.30 10.77 -14.38
C ILE A 28 -0.70 11.20 -15.80
N SER A 29 -1.73 10.55 -16.38
CA SER A 29 -2.20 10.83 -17.73
C SER A 29 -2.78 12.23 -17.84
N ASN A 30 -3.53 12.68 -16.83
CA ASN A 30 -4.19 13.98 -16.82
C ASN A 30 -3.42 15.06 -16.05
N ARG A 31 -2.09 14.89 -15.86
CA ARG A 31 -1.25 15.77 -15.02
C ARG A 31 -1.37 17.26 -15.35
N GLY A 32 -1.54 17.61 -16.63
CA GLY A 32 -1.66 19.00 -17.09
C GLY A 32 -2.95 19.72 -16.70
N ASN A 33 -3.99 18.98 -16.29
CA ASN A 33 -5.30 19.52 -15.89
C ASN A 33 -5.51 19.49 -14.36
N ILE A 34 -4.51 19.11 -13.57
CA ILE A 34 -4.63 18.97 -12.12
C ILE A 34 -4.28 20.29 -11.42
N ASN A 35 -5.29 20.95 -10.86
CA ASN A 35 -5.14 22.21 -10.13
C ASN A 35 -4.67 22.02 -8.68
N PHE A 36 -4.97 20.88 -8.05
CA PHE A 36 -4.71 20.65 -6.62
C PHE A 36 -4.06 19.29 -6.37
N TRP A 37 -2.73 19.24 -6.49
CA TRP A 37 -1.95 18.03 -6.24
C TRP A 37 -2.05 17.55 -4.79
N GLY A 38 -2.09 18.47 -3.81
CA GLY A 38 -2.17 18.12 -2.40
C GLY A 38 -3.40 17.28 -2.03
N ARG A 39 -4.57 17.53 -2.64
CA ARG A 39 -5.79 16.75 -2.39
C ARG A 39 -5.68 15.33 -2.96
N ARG A 40 -5.03 15.18 -4.12
CA ARG A 40 -4.74 13.87 -4.73
C ARG A 40 -3.73 13.09 -3.89
N SER A 41 -2.68 13.74 -3.38
CA SER A 41 -1.72 13.12 -2.46
C SER A 41 -2.39 12.65 -1.17
N LEU A 42 -3.25 13.48 -0.58
CA LEU A 42 -4.03 13.09 0.61
C LEU A 42 -4.91 11.87 0.34
N PHE A 43 -5.57 11.83 -0.82
CA PHE A 43 -6.37 10.67 -1.21
C PHE A 43 -5.52 9.40 -1.32
N VAL A 44 -4.35 9.45 -1.98
CA VAL A 44 -3.46 8.28 -2.09
C VAL A 44 -2.93 7.84 -0.72
N LEU A 45 -2.63 8.77 0.19
CA LEU A 45 -2.21 8.46 1.55
C LEU A 45 -3.30 7.69 2.32
N VAL A 46 -4.51 8.25 2.38
CA VAL A 46 -5.61 7.65 3.13
C VAL A 46 -6.03 6.32 2.50
N TYR A 47 -6.23 6.30 1.19
CA TYR A 47 -6.66 5.11 0.48
C TYR A 47 -5.60 4.00 0.51
N GLY A 48 -4.32 4.37 0.36
CA GLY A 48 -3.19 3.44 0.51
C GLY A 48 -3.08 2.85 1.90
N LEU A 49 -3.34 3.63 2.95
CA LEU A 49 -3.40 3.12 4.33
C LEU A 49 -4.52 2.10 4.51
N VAL A 50 -5.72 2.41 4.02
CA VAL A 50 -6.86 1.47 4.07
C VAL A 50 -6.50 0.16 3.36
N ILE A 51 -5.94 0.23 2.15
CA ILE A 51 -5.49 -0.96 1.42
C ILE A 51 -4.44 -1.73 2.22
N CYS A 52 -3.49 -1.05 2.87
CA CYS A 52 -2.48 -1.69 3.70
C CYS A 52 -3.10 -2.45 4.89
N CYS A 53 -4.11 -1.88 5.55
CA CYS A 53 -4.82 -2.53 6.64
C CYS A 53 -5.61 -3.76 6.17
N PHE A 54 -6.34 -3.64 5.04
CA PHE A 54 -7.06 -4.76 4.44
C PHE A 54 -6.10 -5.87 3.97
N ALA A 55 -4.95 -5.52 3.40
CA ALA A 55 -3.92 -6.48 3.04
C ALA A 55 -3.33 -7.19 4.27
N ALA A 56 -3.04 -6.46 5.35
CA ALA A 56 -2.55 -7.04 6.60
C ALA A 56 -3.54 -8.04 7.22
N ALA A 57 -4.82 -7.68 7.28
CA ALA A 57 -5.88 -8.57 7.78
C ALA A 57 -6.09 -9.80 6.88
N ARG A 58 -6.04 -9.58 5.55
CA ARG A 58 -6.16 -10.65 4.54
C ARG A 58 -5.03 -11.68 4.65
N ASP A 59 -3.81 -11.20 4.90
CA ASP A 59 -2.60 -12.04 4.94
C ASP A 59 -2.29 -12.55 6.36
N GLY A 60 -3.10 -12.16 7.35
CA GLY A 60 -3.04 -12.64 8.74
C GLY A 60 -1.85 -12.11 9.53
N LEU A 61 -1.39 -10.89 9.23
CA LEU A 61 -0.23 -10.29 9.90
C LEU A 61 -0.47 -10.12 11.41
N ASP A 62 -1.72 -9.85 11.82
CA ASP A 62 -2.15 -9.81 13.22
C ASP A 62 -1.88 -11.14 13.94
N LYS A 63 -2.18 -12.26 13.28
CA LYS A 63 -1.92 -13.60 13.82
C LYS A 63 -0.44 -13.93 13.87
N THR A 64 0.33 -13.52 12.86
CA THR A 64 1.80 -13.65 12.90
C THR A 64 2.37 -12.90 14.11
N ILE A 65 1.94 -11.67 14.34
CA ILE A 65 2.41 -10.87 15.50
C ILE A 65 2.06 -11.58 16.80
N GLN A 66 0.80 -12.00 16.96
CA GLN A 66 0.35 -12.69 18.17
C GLN A 66 1.15 -13.98 18.41
N TYR A 67 1.28 -14.85 17.40
CA TYR A 67 2.10 -16.07 17.49
C TYR A 67 3.54 -15.79 17.91
N THR A 68 4.14 -14.69 17.43
CA THR A 68 5.53 -14.34 17.78
C THR A 68 5.66 -13.86 19.23
N ILE A 69 4.59 -13.34 19.84
CA ILE A 69 4.57 -12.83 21.22
C ILE A 69 4.27 -13.96 22.20
N ASP A 70 3.19 -14.71 21.99
CA ASP A 70 2.63 -15.65 22.98
C ASP A 70 2.47 -17.09 22.47
N GLY A 71 2.69 -17.36 21.18
CA GLY A 71 2.55 -18.68 20.59
C GLY A 71 1.12 -19.23 20.56
N SER A 72 0.10 -18.40 20.85
CA SER A 72 -1.27 -18.84 21.14
C SER A 72 -2.10 -19.20 19.88
N CYS A 73 -1.71 -18.70 18.71
CA CYS A 73 -2.41 -18.95 17.45
C CYS A 73 -1.46 -19.29 16.30
N ASN A 74 -1.91 -20.03 15.29
CA ASN A 74 -1.08 -20.26 14.11
C ASN A 74 -0.74 -18.95 13.37
N PRO A 75 0.51 -18.78 12.89
CA PRO A 75 0.94 -17.58 12.19
C PRO A 75 0.22 -17.40 10.85
N GLY A 76 0.20 -16.17 10.36
CA GLY A 76 -0.30 -15.82 9.03
C GLY A 76 0.64 -16.26 7.91
N ILE A 77 0.38 -15.76 6.70
CA ILE A 77 1.05 -16.21 5.47
C ILE A 77 2.55 -15.83 5.47
N PHE A 78 2.88 -14.69 6.07
CA PHE A 78 4.25 -14.18 6.15
C PHE A 78 4.72 -14.13 7.59
N SER A 79 5.98 -14.51 7.82
CA SER A 79 6.67 -14.30 9.09
C SER A 79 6.96 -12.81 9.33
N LEU A 80 7.11 -12.44 10.61
CA LEU A 80 7.30 -11.05 11.01
C LEU A 80 8.59 -10.43 10.41
N VAL A 81 9.68 -11.20 10.39
CA VAL A 81 10.95 -10.80 9.77
C VAL A 81 11.05 -11.44 8.38
N SER A 82 10.25 -10.94 7.45
CA SER A 82 10.24 -11.40 6.06
C SER A 82 10.57 -10.25 5.10
N VAL A 83 11.11 -10.57 3.92
CA VAL A 83 11.45 -9.59 2.88
C VAL A 83 10.26 -8.67 2.56
N PRO A 84 9.02 -9.16 2.39
CA PRO A 84 7.87 -8.29 2.11
C PRO A 84 7.55 -7.33 3.26
N ASN A 85 7.68 -7.78 4.51
CA ASN A 85 7.40 -6.92 5.67
C ASN A 85 8.48 -5.85 5.86
N ILE A 86 9.77 -6.20 5.68
CA ILE A 86 10.89 -5.25 5.76
C ILE A 86 10.74 -4.16 4.69
N ILE A 87 10.52 -4.54 3.44
CA ILE A 87 10.29 -3.59 2.34
C ILE A 87 9.01 -2.78 2.61
N GLY A 88 7.98 -3.43 3.15
CA GLY A 88 6.74 -2.79 3.62
C GLY A 88 6.99 -1.66 4.63
N CYS A 89 7.89 -1.88 5.60
CA CYS A 89 8.30 -0.90 6.60
C CYS A 89 9.10 0.26 5.99
N VAL A 90 10.05 -0.03 5.10
CA VAL A 90 10.82 1.01 4.39
C VAL A 90 9.88 1.89 3.56
N GLY A 91 8.95 1.28 2.82
CA GLY A 91 7.93 2.02 2.08
C GLY A 91 7.05 2.88 2.99
N ALA A 92 6.69 2.39 4.18
CA ALA A 92 5.92 3.17 5.16
C ALA A 92 6.71 4.40 5.64
N ALA A 93 8.00 4.26 5.93
CA ALA A 93 8.85 5.36 6.36
C ALA A 93 8.93 6.46 5.28
N ILE A 94 9.12 6.07 4.00
CA ILE A 94 9.14 7.00 2.87
C ILE A 94 7.80 7.75 2.76
N ILE A 95 6.68 7.02 2.88
CA ILE A 95 5.33 7.61 2.82
C ILE A 95 5.12 8.62 3.96
N ILE A 96 5.55 8.31 5.18
CA ILE A 96 5.41 9.19 6.34
C ILE A 96 6.20 10.50 6.13
N ILE A 97 7.47 10.40 5.69
CA ILE A 97 8.29 11.57 5.39
C ILE A 97 7.63 12.43 4.33
N ALA A 98 7.15 11.81 3.24
CA ALA A 98 6.49 12.52 2.16
C ALA A 98 5.15 13.13 2.59
N ALA A 99 4.39 12.47 3.47
CA ALA A 99 3.14 12.97 4.03
C ALA A 99 3.35 14.24 4.87
N ILE A 100 4.43 14.31 5.63
CA ILE A 100 4.80 15.51 6.43
C ILE A 100 5.32 16.63 5.52
N ALA A 101 6.09 16.30 4.49
CA ALA A 101 6.66 17.29 3.58
C ALA A 101 5.65 17.90 2.59
N THR A 102 4.60 17.15 2.22
CA THR A 102 3.54 17.59 1.29
C THR A 102 2.82 18.88 1.73
N PRO A 103 2.35 19.06 2.98
CA PRO A 103 1.71 20.30 3.43
C PRO A 103 2.69 21.48 3.52
N ILE A 104 3.98 21.21 3.77
CA ILE A 104 5.04 22.24 3.86
C ILE A 104 5.35 22.82 2.46
N ALA A 105 5.18 22.03 1.41
CA ALA A 105 5.38 22.48 0.04
C ALA A 105 4.38 23.57 -0.36
N LYS A 106 4.89 24.76 -0.70
CA LYS A 106 4.08 25.92 -1.14
C LYS A 106 3.72 25.90 -2.63
N SER A 107 4.52 25.25 -3.47
CA SER A 107 4.30 25.17 -4.92
C SER A 107 3.53 23.91 -5.32
N GLN A 108 2.64 24.02 -6.32
CA GLN A 108 1.94 22.87 -6.88
C GLN A 108 2.89 21.87 -7.54
N HIS A 109 3.96 22.35 -8.18
CA HIS A 109 4.99 21.47 -8.76
C HIS A 109 5.73 20.66 -7.69
N MET A 110 6.01 21.25 -6.52
CA MET A 110 6.61 20.52 -5.41
C MET A 110 5.63 19.47 -4.84
N ARG A 111 4.33 19.80 -4.76
CA ARG A 111 3.29 18.86 -4.32
C ARG A 111 3.08 17.71 -5.30
N GLU A 112 3.26 17.96 -6.60
CA GLU A 112 3.28 16.92 -7.64
C GLU A 112 4.46 15.95 -7.45
N ILE A 113 5.66 16.46 -7.15
CA ILE A 113 6.81 15.59 -6.82
C ILE A 113 6.50 14.72 -5.60
N TRP A 114 5.96 15.32 -4.53
CA TRP A 114 5.58 14.57 -3.32
C TRP A 114 4.46 13.56 -3.60
N PHE A 115 3.52 13.86 -4.50
CA PHE A 115 2.53 12.90 -4.98
C PHE A 115 3.22 11.67 -5.60
N TYR A 116 4.22 11.86 -6.47
CA TYR A 116 4.94 10.75 -7.08
C TYR A 116 5.74 9.93 -6.05
N VAL A 117 6.34 10.58 -5.05
CA VAL A 117 7.05 9.89 -3.95
C VAL A 117 6.09 9.05 -3.09
N ILE A 118 4.92 9.60 -2.74
CA ILE A 118 3.89 8.85 -2.00
C ILE A 118 3.38 7.69 -2.85
N SER A 119 3.05 7.96 -4.11
CA SER A 119 2.55 6.98 -5.05
C SER A 119 3.55 5.83 -5.26
N SER A 120 4.84 6.13 -5.44
CA SER A 120 5.87 5.12 -5.61
C SER A 120 6.04 4.27 -4.35
N GLY A 121 6.01 4.88 -3.16
CA GLY A 121 6.04 4.17 -1.88
C GLY A 121 4.87 3.19 -1.74
N VAL A 122 3.64 3.63 -2.05
CA VAL A 122 2.45 2.76 -1.98
C VAL A 122 2.52 1.64 -3.02
N MET A 123 2.90 1.95 -4.27
CA MET A 123 3.04 0.95 -5.34
C MET A 123 4.11 -0.09 -5.03
N LEU A 124 5.26 0.32 -4.48
CA LEU A 124 6.31 -0.60 -4.06
C LEU A 124 5.79 -1.60 -3.02
N LYS A 125 5.07 -1.11 -2.00
CA LYS A 125 4.49 -1.97 -0.96
C LYS A 125 3.51 -2.98 -1.55
N VAL A 126 2.60 -2.51 -2.41
CA VAL A 126 1.60 -3.38 -3.06
C VAL A 126 2.29 -4.42 -3.95
N ALA A 127 3.20 -4.00 -4.81
CA ALA A 127 3.90 -4.89 -5.74
C ALA A 127 4.66 -5.99 -5.00
N VAL A 128 5.43 -5.64 -3.97
CA VAL A 128 6.23 -6.61 -3.21
C VAL A 128 5.34 -7.62 -2.49
N MET A 129 4.27 -7.17 -1.85
CA MET A 129 3.33 -8.07 -1.15
C MET A 129 2.64 -9.03 -2.12
N GLU A 130 2.14 -8.52 -3.25
CA GLU A 130 1.44 -9.35 -4.24
C GLU A 130 2.40 -10.31 -4.97
N ILE A 131 3.63 -9.89 -5.30
CA ILE A 131 4.65 -10.78 -5.88
C ILE A 131 5.02 -11.89 -4.90
N ALA A 132 5.26 -11.57 -3.63
CA ALA A 132 5.61 -12.56 -2.62
C ALA A 132 4.48 -13.59 -2.42
N ARG A 133 3.22 -13.15 -2.49
CA ARG A 133 2.06 -14.03 -2.46
C ARG A 133 1.98 -14.97 -3.65
N ILE A 134 2.31 -14.50 -4.85
CA ILE A 134 2.34 -15.34 -6.05
C ILE A 134 3.44 -16.39 -5.91
N ILE A 135 4.63 -15.99 -5.45
CA ILE A 135 5.78 -16.89 -5.28
C ILE A 135 5.49 -17.98 -4.22
N GLN A 136 4.88 -17.63 -3.08
CA GLN A 136 4.53 -18.63 -2.06
C GLN A 136 3.43 -19.61 -2.48
N LEU A 137 2.68 -19.32 -3.55
CA LEU A 137 1.61 -20.18 -4.04
C LEU A 137 2.03 -21.08 -5.22
N ILE A 138 3.19 -20.80 -5.83
CA ILE A 138 3.83 -21.62 -6.87
C ILE A 138 4.66 -22.71 -6.19
#